data_AF-A0A919BRJ8-F1
#
_entry.id   AF-A0A919BRJ8-F1
#
_cell.length_a   1.000
_cell.length_b   1.000
_cell.length_c   1.000
_cell.angle_alpha   90.00
_cell.angle_beta   90.00
_cell.angle_gamma   90.00
#
_symmetry.space_group_name_H-M   'P 1'
#
loop_
_entity.id
_entity.type
_entity.pdbx_description
1 polymer ?
#
loop_
_entity_poly.entity_id
_entity_poly.type
_entity_poly.pdbx_seq_one_letter_code
_entity_poly.pdbx_strand_id
1 'polypeptide(L)'
;MTTQQQTKRRPIKAERAELIRLSEIARLTQQEIEATQGVKPPINEVLLNMHRHSTQQTEFHTLKEWNELGFKVRRNEKSFRIWSKPVKVAAKKAANDEVTQASYEFYPMCCLFHAGQVERRA
;
A
#
# COMPACT_ATOMS: atom_id res chain seq x y z
N MET A 1 -11.63 -18.47 -28.11
CA MET A 1 -12.46 -18.69 -26.92
C MET A 1 -11.99 -17.72 -25.84
N THR A 2 -12.68 -16.61 -25.64
CA THR A 2 -12.22 -15.53 -24.76
C THR A 2 -12.89 -15.66 -23.41
N THR A 3 -12.19 -16.26 -22.45
CA THR A 3 -12.68 -16.44 -21.07
C THR A 3 -12.77 -15.09 -20.38
N GLN A 4 -13.97 -14.52 -20.31
CA GLN A 4 -14.27 -13.37 -19.46
C GLN A 4 -14.27 -13.82 -18.00
N GLN A 5 -13.14 -13.69 -17.32
CA GLN A 5 -13.07 -13.93 -15.88
C GLN A 5 -13.71 -12.76 -15.14
N GLN A 6 -14.83 -13.04 -14.46
CA GLN A 6 -15.47 -12.13 -13.51
C GLN A 6 -14.50 -11.81 -12.36
N THR A 7 -14.09 -10.54 -12.25
CA THR A 7 -13.16 -10.07 -11.23
C THR A 7 -13.90 -9.87 -9.89
N LYS A 8 -13.93 -10.90 -9.04
CA LYS A 8 -14.44 -10.79 -7.66
C LYS A 8 -13.50 -9.86 -6.87
N ARG A 9 -13.98 -8.69 -6.41
CA ARG A 9 -13.18 -7.72 -5.65
C ARG A 9 -12.71 -8.36 -4.33
N ARG A 10 -11.40 -8.31 -4.04
CA ARG A 10 -10.89 -8.77 -2.74
C ARG A 10 -11.42 -7.85 -1.64
N PRO A 11 -11.88 -8.40 -0.50
CA PRO A 11 -12.37 -7.58 0.60
C PRO A 11 -11.22 -6.75 1.18
N ILE A 12 -11.49 -5.49 1.51
CA ILE A 12 -10.51 -4.54 2.08
C ILE A 12 -9.80 -5.13 3.32
N LYS A 13 -10.52 -5.94 4.10
CA LYS A 13 -9.96 -6.66 5.27
C LYS A 13 -8.82 -7.62 4.89
N ALA A 14 -8.94 -8.34 3.77
CA ALA A 14 -7.92 -9.29 3.34
C ALA A 14 -6.66 -8.59 2.82
N GLU A 15 -6.82 -7.50 2.06
CA GLU A 15 -5.69 -6.68 1.60
C GLU A 15 -4.94 -6.07 2.79
N ARG A 16 -5.68 -5.60 3.81
CA ARG A 16 -5.09 -5.07 5.04
C ARG A 16 -4.35 -6.14 5.83
N ALA A 17 -4.93 -7.33 5.96
CA ALA A 17 -4.28 -8.46 6.63
C ALA A 17 -2.95 -8.84 5.95
N GLU A 18 -2.92 -8.89 4.61
CA GLU A 18 -1.68 -9.16 3.89
C GLU A 18 -0.66 -8.03 4.07
N LEU A 19 -1.08 -6.77 4.04
CA LEU A 19 -0.17 -5.66 4.29
C LEU A 19 0.40 -5.70 5.72
N ILE A 20 -0.40 -6.12 6.73
CA ILE A 20 0.09 -6.34 8.09
C ILE A 20 1.16 -7.42 8.11
N ARG A 21 0.92 -8.57 7.45
CA ARG A 21 1.90 -9.67 7.33
C ARG A 21 3.20 -9.20 6.68
N LEU A 22 3.10 -8.49 5.55
CA LEU A 22 4.26 -7.89 4.88
C LEU A 22 4.98 -6.88 5.77
N SER A 23 4.25 -6.14 6.60
CA SER A 23 4.84 -5.17 7.54
C SER A 23 5.59 -5.84 8.68
N GLU A 24 5.17 -7.03 9.11
CA GLU A 24 5.93 -7.84 10.08
C GLU A 24 7.27 -8.27 9.50
N ILE A 25 7.25 -8.78 8.27
CA ILE A 25 8.47 -9.15 7.55
C ILE A 25 9.35 -7.91 7.34
N ALA A 26 8.77 -6.79 6.90
CA ALA A 26 9.49 -5.53 6.71
C ALA A 26 10.13 -5.01 8.01
N ARG A 27 9.50 -5.23 9.18
CA ARG A 27 10.10 -4.89 10.47
C ARG A 27 11.32 -5.75 10.79
N LEU A 28 11.26 -7.05 10.52
CA LEU A 28 12.41 -7.94 10.69
C LEU A 28 13.56 -7.53 9.78
N THR A 29 13.27 -7.30 8.49
CA THR A 29 14.27 -6.81 7.53
C THR A 29 14.83 -5.44 7.92
N GLN A 30 14.00 -4.53 8.44
CA GLN A 30 14.46 -3.23 8.96
C GLN A 30 15.47 -3.42 10.09
N GLN A 31 15.21 -4.32 11.04
CA GLN A 31 16.13 -4.62 12.14
C GLN A 31 17.44 -5.22 11.66
N GLU A 32 17.41 -6.11 10.67
CA GLU A 32 18.61 -6.67 10.05
C GLU A 32 19.45 -5.61 9.33
N ILE A 33 18.79 -4.69 8.60
CA ILE A 33 19.46 -3.55 7.94
C ILE A 33 20.06 -2.62 9.00
N GLU A 34 19.33 -2.31 10.06
CA GLU A 34 19.81 -1.47 11.17
C GLU A 34 21.03 -2.10 11.86
N ALA A 35 21.02 -3.42 12.09
CA ALA A 35 22.14 -4.14 12.68
C ALA A 35 23.37 -4.22 11.77
N THR A 36 23.17 -4.36 10.45
CA THR A 36 24.27 -4.57 9.49
C THR A 36 24.85 -3.25 8.96
N GLN A 37 23.99 -2.26 8.72
CA GLN A 37 24.35 -1.00 8.05
C GLN A 37 24.29 0.21 8.99
N GLY A 38 23.77 0.06 10.22
CA GLY A 38 23.60 1.15 11.18
C GLY A 38 22.52 2.17 10.80
N VAL A 39 21.73 1.90 9.75
CA VAL A 39 20.67 2.78 9.26
C VAL A 39 19.32 2.11 9.44
N LYS A 40 18.34 2.87 9.96
CA LYS A 40 16.96 2.40 10.12
C LYS A 40 16.05 2.99 9.04
N PRO A 41 15.89 2.34 7.87
CA PRO A 41 15.01 2.85 6.81
C PRO A 41 13.54 2.83 7.26
N PRO A 42 12.67 3.73 6.80
CA PRO A 42 11.25 3.69 7.11
C PRO A 42 10.58 2.42 6.55
N ILE A 43 9.56 1.89 7.25
CA ILE A 43 8.88 0.64 6.86
C ILE A 43 8.34 0.68 5.43
N ASN A 44 7.84 1.83 4.97
CA ASN A 44 7.37 1.98 3.60
C ASN A 44 8.48 1.83 2.56
N GLU A 45 9.71 2.23 2.88
CA GLU A 45 10.86 2.04 1.98
C GLU A 45 11.24 0.56 1.91
N VAL A 46 11.23 -0.15 3.04
CA VAL A 46 11.45 -1.60 3.08
C VAL A 46 10.37 -2.33 2.27
N LEU A 47 9.09 -2.00 2.49
CA LEU A 47 7.97 -2.55 1.72
C LEU A 47 8.11 -2.28 0.22
N LEU A 48 8.51 -1.06 -0.15
CA LEU A 48 8.73 -0.70 -1.55
C LEU A 48 9.87 -1.50 -2.15
N ASN A 49 10.98 -1.67 -1.43
CA ASN A 49 12.11 -2.49 -1.88
C ASN A 49 11.74 -3.98 -2.02
N MET A 50 10.90 -4.51 -1.13
CA MET A 50 10.33 -5.86 -1.30
C MET A 50 9.51 -5.97 -2.60
N HIS A 51 8.65 -5.00 -2.89
CA HIS A 51 7.87 -4.96 -4.13
C HIS A 51 8.77 -4.82 -5.37
N ARG A 52 9.81 -3.99 -5.30
CA ARG A 52 10.82 -3.84 -6.37
C ARG A 52 11.55 -5.15 -6.63
N HIS A 53 11.98 -5.85 -5.59
CA HIS A 53 12.66 -7.14 -5.72
C HIS A 53 11.74 -8.21 -6.33
N SER A 54 10.47 -8.25 -5.91
CA SER A 54 9.45 -9.16 -6.45
C SER A 54 9.13 -8.92 -7.93
N THR A 55 9.16 -7.67 -8.38
CA THR A 55 8.71 -7.28 -9.73
C THR A 55 9.86 -7.01 -10.70
N GLN A 56 11.07 -6.84 -10.19
CA GLN A 56 12.25 -6.35 -10.92
C GLN A 56 12.00 -4.98 -11.57
N GLN A 57 11.16 -4.16 -10.96
CA GLN A 57 10.82 -2.81 -11.41
C GLN A 57 11.29 -1.81 -10.37
N THR A 58 11.66 -0.61 -10.79
CA THR A 58 12.19 0.45 -9.91
C THR A 58 11.17 1.56 -9.65
N GLU A 59 10.40 1.90 -10.69
CA GLU A 59 9.40 2.96 -10.69
C GLU A 59 8.05 2.45 -10.20
N PHE A 60 7.53 3.11 -9.17
CA PHE A 60 6.22 2.86 -8.60
C PHE A 60 5.55 4.20 -8.34
N HIS A 61 4.35 4.36 -8.86
CA HIS A 61 3.54 5.55 -8.66
C HIS A 61 2.10 5.17 -8.34
N THR A 62 1.38 6.09 -7.71
CA THR A 62 -0.07 6.00 -7.56
C THR A 62 -0.75 6.13 -8.93
N LEU A 63 -2.01 5.70 -9.02
CA LEU A 63 -2.80 5.87 -10.25
C LEU A 63 -2.89 7.36 -10.66
N LYS A 64 -2.98 8.27 -9.69
CA LYS A 64 -3.06 9.71 -9.93
C LYS A 64 -1.77 10.24 -10.58
N GLU A 65 -0.62 9.89 -10.01
CA GLU A 65 0.69 10.28 -10.53
C GLU A 65 0.92 9.69 -11.93
N TRP A 66 0.58 8.44 -12.19
CA TRP A 66 0.67 7.88 -13.54
C TRP A 66 -0.20 8.64 -14.56
N ASN A 67 -1.42 9.03 -14.16
CA ASN A 67 -2.29 9.84 -15.03
C ASN A 67 -1.68 11.22 -15.31
N GLU A 68 -1.04 11.84 -14.32
CA GLU A 68 -0.33 13.12 -14.47
C GLU A 68 0.90 13.00 -15.38
N LEU A 69 1.57 11.84 -15.36
CA LEU A 69 2.67 11.49 -16.26
C LEU A 69 2.20 11.11 -17.68
N GLY A 70 0.90 11.12 -17.97
CA GLY A 70 0.37 10.76 -19.29
C GLY A 70 0.26 9.25 -19.55
N PHE A 71 0.29 8.44 -18.50
CA PHE A 71 0.08 6.99 -18.56
C PHE A 71 -1.27 6.58 -17.98
N LYS A 72 -1.71 5.38 -18.33
CA LYS A 72 -2.85 4.70 -17.68
C LYS A 72 -2.44 3.30 -17.27
N VAL A 73 -2.95 2.85 -16.13
CA VAL A 73 -2.77 1.45 -15.69
C VAL A 73 -3.57 0.53 -16.61
N ARG A 74 -2.96 -0.55 -17.07
CA ARG A 74 -3.59 -1.56 -17.93
C ARG A 74 -4.77 -2.20 -17.20
N ARG A 75 -5.75 -2.66 -17.98
CA ARG A 75 -6.97 -3.25 -17.42
C ARG A 75 -6.63 -4.50 -16.60
N ASN A 76 -7.27 -4.65 -15.44
CA ASN A 76 -7.15 -5.78 -14.51
C ASN A 76 -5.80 -5.92 -13.79
N GLU A 77 -4.95 -4.91 -13.83
CA GLU A 77 -3.72 -4.88 -13.03
C GLU A 77 -4.02 -4.74 -11.53
N LYS A 78 -3.21 -5.42 -10.72
CA LYS A 78 -3.31 -5.38 -9.26
C LYS A 78 -2.36 -4.35 -8.67
N SER A 79 -2.85 -3.57 -7.72
CA SER A 79 -2.02 -2.59 -7.00
C SER A 79 -1.13 -3.27 -5.96
N PHE A 80 0.06 -2.73 -5.77
CA PHE A 80 0.93 -3.00 -4.64
C PHE A 80 0.54 -2.11 -3.46
N ARG A 81 0.42 -2.71 -2.28
CA ARG A 81 -0.04 -2.03 -1.07
C ARG A 81 1.14 -1.53 -0.24
N ILE A 82 1.06 -0.28 0.20
CA ILE A 82 1.91 0.29 1.25
C ILE A 82 1.04 1.08 2.24
N TRP A 83 1.59 1.49 3.38
CA TRP A 83 0.88 2.39 4.29
C TRP A 83 0.95 3.82 3.78
N SER A 84 -0.16 4.55 3.87
CA SER A 84 -0.17 5.99 3.64
C SER A 84 0.13 6.74 4.95
N LYS A 85 0.26 8.07 4.85
CA LYS A 85 0.38 8.93 6.04
C LYS A 85 -0.83 8.72 6.96
N PRO A 86 -0.63 8.71 8.29
CA PRO A 86 -1.73 8.54 9.23
C PRO A 86 -2.75 9.67 9.09
N VAL A 87 -4.02 9.33 9.26
CA VAL A 87 -5.11 10.28 9.33
C VAL A 87 -5.70 10.26 10.74
N LYS A 88 -5.98 11.44 11.31
CA LYS A 88 -6.66 11.55 12.60
C LYS A 88 -8.13 11.23 12.41
N VAL A 89 -8.62 10.20 13.10
CA VAL A 89 -10.04 9.83 13.08
C VAL A 89 -10.65 10.20 14.42
N ALA A 90 -11.70 11.02 14.39
CA ALA A 90 -12.52 11.26 15.57
C ALA A 90 -13.39 10.02 15.83
N ALA A 91 -13.31 9.45 17.03
CA ALA A 91 -14.22 8.38 17.42
C ALA A 91 -15.65 8.92 17.48
N LYS A 92 -16.54 8.46 16.60
CA LYS A 92 -17.99 8.65 16.78
C LYS A 92 -18.44 7.70 17.89
N LYS A 93 -18.66 8.21 19.09
CA LYS A 93 -19.31 7.46 20.17
C LYS A 93 -20.78 7.24 19.81
N ALA A 94 -21.27 6.00 19.98
CA ALA A 94 -22.69 5.73 20.14
C ALA A 94 -23.17 6.38 21.45
N ALA A 95 -24.39 6.91 21.46
CA ALA A 95 -24.94 7.73 22.53
C ALA A 95 -25.19 6.92 23.82
N ASN A 96 -24.20 6.80 24.69
CA ASN A 96 -24.32 6.90 26.15
C ASN A 96 -22.92 6.85 26.79
N ASP A 97 -22.73 7.61 27.86
CA ASP A 97 -21.58 7.67 28.76
C ASP A 97 -20.31 8.48 28.36
N GLU A 98 -20.08 9.49 29.20
CA GLU A 98 -18.95 10.40 29.42
C GLU A 98 -17.92 10.60 28.30
N VAL A 99 -17.87 11.84 27.82
CA VAL A 99 -17.08 12.30 26.68
C VAL A 99 -15.59 12.40 27.02
N THR A 100 -14.83 11.35 26.74
CA THR A 100 -13.42 11.49 26.35
C THR A 100 -13.36 11.45 24.83
N GLN A 101 -13.04 12.61 24.23
CA GLN A 101 -12.87 12.79 22.80
C GLN A 101 -11.55 12.12 22.36
N ALA A 102 -11.51 10.78 22.37
CA ALA A 102 -10.35 10.02 21.95
C ALA A 102 -10.21 10.07 20.42
N SER A 103 -9.22 10.83 19.92
CA SER A 103 -8.76 10.73 18.54
C SER A 103 -7.69 9.65 18.44
N TYR A 104 -7.80 8.74 17.46
CA TYR A 104 -6.74 7.77 17.16
C TYR A 104 -6.16 8.00 15.77
N GLU A 105 -4.90 7.62 15.58
CA GLU A 105 -4.26 7.62 14.27
C GLU A 105 -4.63 6.37 13.49
N PHE A 106 -5.28 6.55 12.35
CA PHE A 106 -5.56 5.48 11.42
C PHE A 106 -4.56 5.53 10.27
N TYR A 107 -3.88 4.41 10.01
CA TYR A 107 -2.98 4.27 8.85
C TYR A 107 -3.77 3.67 7.67
N PRO A 108 -4.09 4.46 6.63
CA PRO A 108 -4.78 3.96 5.44
C PRO A 108 -3.80 3.19 4.54
N MET A 109 -4.35 2.36 3.64
CA MET A 109 -3.54 1.69 2.61
C MET A 109 -3.47 2.57 1.36
N CYS A 110 -2.28 2.69 0.78
CA CYS A 110 -2.06 3.30 -0.53
C CYS A 110 -1.96 2.22 -1.62
N CYS A 111 -2.41 2.54 -2.84
CA CYS A 111 -2.23 1.73 -4.04
C CYS A 111 -1.07 2.29 -4.87
N LEU A 112 -0.06 1.48 -5.12
CA LEU A 112 0.99 1.77 -6.09
C LEU A 112 0.92 0.81 -7.28
N PHE A 113 1.41 1.26 -8.42
CA PHE A 113 1.54 0.49 -9.65
C PHE A 113 2.94 0.70 -10.22
N HIS A 114 3.56 -0.34 -10.75
CA HIS A 114 4.89 -0.23 -11.36
C HIS A 114 4.83 0.10 -12.86
N ALA A 115 5.95 0.55 -13.43
CA ALA A 115 6.06 0.92 -14.84
C ALA A 115 5.58 -0.19 -15.82
N GLY A 116 5.92 -1.45 -15.54
CA GLY A 116 5.40 -2.59 -16.32
C GLY A 116 3.86 -2.78 -16.34
N GLN A 117 3.09 -2.11 -15.47
CA GLN A 117 1.62 -2.19 -15.41
C GLN A 117 0.91 -1.07 -16.17
N VAL A 118 1.65 -0.11 -16.71
CA VAL A 118 1.07 1.05 -17.39
C VAL A 118 1.29 0.99 -18.90
N GLU A 119 0.50 1.79 -19.61
CA GLU A 119 0.61 2.05 -21.05
C GLU A 119 0.37 3.53 -21.31
N ARG A 120 0.92 4.07 -22.41
CA ARG A 120 0.74 5.47 -22.74
C ARG A 120 -0.73 5.76 -22.97
N ARG A 121 -1.21 6.88 -22.42
CA ARG A 121 -2.56 7.35 -22.67
C ARG A 121 -2.62 7.85 -24.12
N ALA A 122 -3.37 7.13 -24.96
CA ALA A 122 -3.69 7.54 -26.32
C ALA A 122 -4.60 8.76 -26.30
#